data_AF-A0A953E5L2-F1
#
_entry.id   AF-A0A953E5L2-F1
#
_cell.length_a   1.000
_cell.length_b   1.000
_cell.length_c   1.000
_cell.angle_alpha   90.00
_cell.angle_beta   90.00
_cell.angle_gamma   90.00
#
_symmetry.space_group_name_H-M   'P 1'
#
loop_
_entity.id
_entity.type
_entity.pdbx_description
1 polymer ?
#
loop_
_entity_poly.entity_id
_entity_poly.type
_entity_poly.pdbx_seq_one_letter_code
_entity_poly.pdbx_strand_id
1 'polypeptide(L)'
;MSKPLSTQHPYLDLFTASLVPHMLHGPGHEQDPPRVDRMLSLEPSGPEAKMVLDLLLGADHDLRGDHTRAAGINLDLAETRLELAIAHDGPKPELEAALAGIRLAREELLHGQQRRACAAVCSAIRAVLRPAHGPERAL
;
A
#
# COMPACT_ATOMS: atom_id res chain seq x y z
N MET A 1 20.49 -23.51 -48.08
CA MET A 1 19.56 -23.26 -46.96
C MET A 1 20.29 -22.41 -45.94
N SER A 2 20.17 -21.09 -46.02
CA SER A 2 20.95 -20.16 -45.20
C SER A 2 20.08 -19.65 -44.05
N LYS A 3 20.49 -19.95 -42.81
CA LYS A 3 19.88 -19.44 -41.58
C LYS A 3 20.05 -17.91 -41.52
N PRO A 4 19.03 -17.12 -41.15
CA PRO A 4 19.22 -15.69 -40.96
C PRO A 4 20.04 -15.41 -39.69
N LEU A 5 21.02 -14.50 -39.81
CA LEU A 5 21.77 -13.95 -38.69
C LEU A 5 20.84 -13.10 -37.82
N SER A 6 20.73 -13.47 -36.55
CA SER A 6 20.12 -12.65 -35.50
C SER A 6 20.88 -11.32 -35.41
N THR A 7 20.26 -10.25 -35.92
CA THR A 7 20.80 -8.89 -35.81
C THR A 7 20.58 -8.43 -34.37
N GLN A 8 21.61 -8.50 -33.53
CA GLN A 8 21.58 -7.90 -32.20
C GLN A 8 21.47 -6.39 -32.35
N HIS A 9 20.28 -5.85 -32.08
CA HIS A 9 20.03 -4.42 -32.12
C HIS A 9 20.38 -3.83 -30.75
N PRO A 10 21.46 -3.03 -30.62
CA PRO A 10 21.95 -2.57 -29.32
C PRO A 10 20.92 -1.73 -28.55
N TYR A 11 20.09 -0.97 -29.28
CA TYR A 11 19.01 -0.18 -28.69
C TYR A 11 17.82 -1.04 -28.26
N LEU A 12 17.56 -2.15 -28.97
CA LEU A 12 16.47 -3.06 -28.63
C LEU A 12 16.82 -3.85 -27.38
N ASP A 13 18.09 -4.27 -27.22
CA ASP A 13 18.54 -4.99 -26.02
C ASP A 13 18.54 -4.08 -24.78
N LEU A 14 18.94 -2.80 -24.92
CA LEU A 14 18.86 -1.81 -23.84
C LEU A 14 17.41 -1.47 -23.46
N PHE A 15 16.53 -1.35 -24.45
CA PHE A 15 15.10 -1.14 -24.20
C PHE A 15 14.44 -2.37 -23.56
N THR A 16 14.83 -3.58 -23.98
CA THR A 16 14.32 -4.81 -23.38
C THR A 16 14.84 -4.95 -21.95
N ALA A 17 16.10 -4.60 -21.69
CA ALA A 17 16.69 -4.57 -20.36
C ALA A 17 16.04 -3.51 -19.44
N SER A 18 15.58 -2.37 -19.97
CA SER A 18 14.83 -1.38 -19.19
C SER A 18 13.37 -1.79 -18.94
N LEU A 19 12.84 -2.71 -19.74
CA LEU A 19 11.53 -3.34 -19.54
C LEU A 19 11.59 -4.56 -18.61
N VAL A 20 12.77 -5.11 -18.31
CA VAL A 20 12.90 -6.15 -17.28
C VAL A 20 12.57 -5.50 -15.94
N PRO A 21 11.58 -6.04 -15.18
CA PRO A 21 11.32 -5.55 -13.83
C PRO A 21 12.61 -5.70 -13.03
N HIS A 22 13.21 -4.57 -12.63
CA HIS A 22 14.29 -4.58 -11.65
C HIS A 22 13.83 -5.42 -10.46
N MET A 23 14.69 -6.38 -10.10
CA MET A 23 14.47 -7.46 -9.14
C MET A 23 13.40 -7.14 -8.09
N LEU A 24 12.37 -7.97 -8.01
CA LEU A 24 11.33 -7.90 -6.98
C LEU A 24 11.85 -7.92 -5.53
N HIS A 25 13.10 -8.33 -5.30
CA HIS A 25 13.57 -8.81 -4.00
C HIS A 25 15.05 -8.46 -3.73
N GLY A 26 15.42 -7.17 -3.75
CA GLY A 26 16.57 -6.69 -3.00
C GLY A 26 16.41 -6.79 -1.46
N PRO A 27 17.50 -6.76 -0.68
CA PRO A 27 17.42 -6.76 0.79
C PRO A 27 16.86 -5.40 1.26
N GLY A 28 15.54 -5.34 1.49
CA GLY A 28 14.87 -4.11 1.94
C GLY A 28 13.38 -3.99 1.59
N HIS A 29 12.83 -4.84 0.73
CA HIS A 29 11.43 -4.76 0.29
C HIS A 29 10.37 -5.23 1.30
N GLU A 30 10.76 -5.56 2.55
CA GLU A 30 9.77 -5.80 3.62
C GLU A 30 8.95 -4.53 3.94
N GLN A 31 9.47 -3.36 3.55
CA GLN A 31 8.84 -2.05 3.73
C GLN A 31 8.12 -1.55 2.48
N ASP A 32 8.14 -2.30 1.38
CA ASP A 32 7.34 -1.95 0.23
C ASP A 32 5.89 -2.40 0.43
N PRO A 33 4.92 -1.61 -0.07
CA PRO A 33 3.54 -2.03 -0.03
C PRO A 33 3.39 -3.37 -0.77
N PRO A 34 2.59 -4.31 -0.23
CA PRO A 34 2.45 -5.62 -0.84
C PRO A 34 1.97 -5.50 -2.28
N ARG A 35 2.53 -6.33 -3.18
CA ARG A 35 2.04 -6.45 -4.55
C ARG A 35 0.58 -6.88 -4.52
N VAL A 36 -0.29 -6.10 -5.16
CA VAL A 36 -1.76 -6.25 -5.15
C VAL A 36 -2.24 -7.47 -5.96
N ASP A 37 -1.39 -8.47 -6.19
CA ASP A 37 -1.67 -9.61 -7.08
C ASP A 37 -2.54 -10.72 -6.44
N ARG A 38 -2.89 -10.60 -5.15
CA ARG A 38 -3.89 -11.47 -4.51
C ARG A 38 -4.77 -10.66 -3.57
N MET A 39 -5.74 -9.98 -4.17
CA MET A 39 -6.91 -9.46 -3.48
C MET A 39 -7.76 -10.64 -2.98
N LEU A 40 -8.12 -10.64 -1.69
CA LEU A 40 -9.45 -10.95 -1.13
C LEU A 40 -9.39 -11.46 0.32
N SER A 41 -10.04 -10.73 1.23
CA SER A 41 -11.36 -11.06 1.79
C SER A 41 -11.77 -10.09 2.91
N LEU A 42 -11.50 -8.78 2.81
CA LEU A 42 -12.60 -7.88 3.15
C LEU A 42 -13.64 -8.12 2.06
N GLU A 43 -14.92 -8.09 2.36
CA GLU A 43 -15.99 -7.98 1.34
C GLU A 43 -15.44 -7.13 0.18
N PRO A 44 -15.14 -7.74 -0.98
CA PRO A 44 -14.35 -7.06 -1.99
C PRO A 44 -15.10 -5.84 -2.46
N SER A 45 -14.43 -4.71 -2.41
CA SER A 45 -14.82 -3.51 -3.17
C SER A 45 -16.12 -2.83 -2.73
N GLY A 46 -16.29 -2.58 -1.43
CA GLY A 46 -16.97 -1.35 -1.06
C GLY A 46 -16.19 -0.15 -1.65
N PRO A 47 -16.84 0.85 -2.28
CA PRO A 47 -16.15 2.03 -2.81
C PRO A 47 -15.36 2.78 -1.72
N GLU A 48 -15.75 2.61 -0.47
CA GLU A 48 -15.13 3.22 0.70
C GLU A 48 -13.76 2.63 1.06
N ALA A 49 -13.63 1.29 1.12
CA ALA A 49 -12.35 0.64 1.39
C ALA A 49 -11.31 0.92 0.29
N LYS A 50 -11.77 0.97 -0.96
CA LYS A 50 -10.93 1.38 -2.10
C LYS A 50 -10.45 2.82 -1.95
N MET A 51 -11.34 3.73 -1.57
CA MET A 51 -10.98 5.14 -1.39
C MET A 51 -10.01 5.35 -0.23
N VAL A 52 -10.17 4.63 0.89
CA VAL A 52 -9.19 4.65 1.99
C VAL A 52 -7.84 4.13 1.51
N LEU A 53 -7.83 3.02 0.75
CA LEU A 53 -6.60 2.48 0.18
C LEU A 53 -5.91 3.49 -0.77
N ASP A 54 -6.67 4.14 -1.65
CA ASP A 54 -6.15 5.15 -2.58
C ASP A 54 -5.51 6.33 -1.81
N LEU A 55 -6.14 6.78 -0.72
CA LEU A 55 -5.59 7.82 0.15
C LEU A 55 -4.30 7.37 0.85
N LEU A 56 -4.24 6.14 1.35
CA LEU A 56 -3.05 5.60 2.00
C LEU A 56 -1.88 5.42 1.01
N LEU A 57 -2.17 4.98 -0.22
CA LEU A 57 -1.16 4.90 -1.28
C LEU A 57 -0.67 6.28 -1.69
N GLY A 58 -1.57 7.27 -1.76
CA GLY A 58 -1.21 8.67 -1.96
C GLY A 58 -0.29 9.19 -0.85
N ALA A 59 -0.62 8.89 0.42
CA ALA A 59 0.21 9.25 1.55
C ALA A 59 1.60 8.59 1.53
N ASP A 60 1.71 7.29 1.17
CA ASP A 60 3.01 6.63 1.02
C ASP A 60 3.85 7.27 -0.10
N HIS A 61 3.22 7.57 -1.24
CA HIS A 61 3.90 8.25 -2.35
C HIS A 61 4.41 9.64 -1.94
N ASP A 62 3.56 10.45 -1.31
CA ASP A 62 3.91 11.79 -0.84
C ASP A 62 5.01 11.74 0.23
N LEU A 63 4.96 10.76 1.14
CA LEU A 63 6.03 10.53 2.10
C LEU A 63 7.34 10.21 1.40
N ARG A 64 7.37 9.35 0.39
CA ARG A 64 8.60 9.04 -0.36
C ARG A 64 9.12 10.21 -1.19
N GLY A 65 8.24 11.14 -1.56
CA GLY A 65 8.56 12.38 -2.28
C GLY A 65 8.87 13.59 -1.39
N ASP A 66 9.05 13.42 -0.08
CA ASP A 66 9.24 14.52 0.89
C ASP A 66 8.09 15.54 0.93
N HIS A 67 6.89 15.15 0.51
CA HIS A 67 5.68 15.97 0.50
C HIS A 67 4.87 15.78 1.78
N THR A 68 5.49 16.03 2.94
CA THR A 68 4.91 15.75 4.27
C THR A 68 3.54 16.38 4.50
N ARG A 69 3.30 17.58 3.98
CA ARG A 69 1.99 18.25 4.07
C ARG A 69 0.91 17.53 3.27
N ALA A 70 1.22 17.07 2.06
CA ALA A 70 0.28 16.33 1.21
C ALA A 70 -0.03 14.95 1.82
N ALA A 71 1.02 14.27 2.32
CA ALA A 71 0.86 13.04 3.08
C ALA A 71 -0.05 13.21 4.31
N GLY A 72 0.14 14.28 5.08
CA GLY A 72 -0.70 14.60 6.24
C GLY A 72 -2.17 14.77 5.88
N ILE A 73 -2.47 15.50 4.80
CA ILE A 73 -3.85 15.68 4.31
C ILE A 73 -4.47 14.33 3.92
N ASN A 74 -3.73 13.49 3.20
CA ASN A 74 -4.22 12.17 2.80
C ASN A 74 -4.49 11.27 4.02
N LEU A 75 -3.66 11.34 5.05
CA LEU A 75 -3.85 10.60 6.30
C LEU A 75 -5.06 11.11 7.10
N ASP A 76 -5.25 12.42 7.22
CA ASP A 76 -6.41 13.02 7.91
C ASP A 76 -7.73 12.63 7.22
N LEU A 77 -7.74 12.63 5.88
CA LEU A 77 -8.89 12.18 5.09
C LEU A 77 -9.15 10.68 5.28
N ALA A 78 -8.11 9.85 5.29
CA ALA A 78 -8.24 8.41 5.49
C ALA A 78 -8.76 8.09 6.91
N GLU A 79 -8.26 8.79 7.94
CA GLU A 79 -8.72 8.68 9.33
C GLU A 79 -10.22 9.01 9.42
N THR A 80 -10.63 10.17 8.89
CA THR A 80 -12.05 10.60 8.92
C THR A 80 -12.97 9.57 8.25
N ARG A 81 -12.54 8.98 7.12
CA ARG A 81 -13.31 7.96 6.40
C ARG A 81 -13.47 6.68 7.22
N LEU A 82 -12.39 6.21 7.86
CA LEU A 82 -12.46 5.02 8.70
C LEU A 82 -13.33 5.25 9.94
N GLU A 83 -13.25 6.44 10.56
CA GLU A 83 -14.11 6.78 11.69
C GLU A 83 -15.59 6.80 11.30
N LEU A 84 -15.93 7.34 10.12
CA LEU A 84 -17.28 7.28 9.58
C LEU A 84 -17.73 5.85 9.29
N ALA A 85 -16.89 5.03 8.68
CA ALA A 85 -17.19 3.63 8.42
C ALA A 85 -17.44 2.84 9.71
N ILE A 86 -16.65 3.08 10.75
CA ILE A 86 -16.84 2.47 12.09
C ILE A 86 -18.14 2.95 12.74
N ALA A 87 -18.48 4.23 12.58
CA ALA A 87 -19.73 4.78 13.12
C ALA A 87 -20.98 4.21 12.42
N HIS A 88 -20.90 3.91 11.12
CA HIS A 88 -22.01 3.39 10.33
C HIS A 88 -22.17 1.86 10.40
N ASP A 89 -21.08 1.12 10.21
CA ASP A 89 -21.10 -0.34 10.11
C ASP A 89 -20.69 -1.05 11.40
N GLY A 90 -20.34 -0.28 12.44
CA GLY A 90 -19.82 -0.79 13.71
C GLY A 90 -18.32 -1.08 13.68
N PRO A 91 -17.71 -1.26 14.87
CA PRO A 91 -16.28 -1.53 14.98
C PRO A 91 -15.94 -2.90 14.39
N LYS A 92 -15.02 -2.89 13.43
CA LYS A 92 -14.41 -4.09 12.85
C LYS A 92 -12.92 -4.06 13.20
N PRO A 93 -12.32 -5.20 13.60
CA PRO A 93 -10.93 -5.25 14.06
C PRO A 93 -9.93 -4.75 12.99
N GLU A 94 -10.29 -4.88 11.72
CA GLU A 94 -9.48 -4.44 10.58
C GLU A 94 -9.49 -2.92 10.41
N LEU A 95 -10.66 -2.29 10.58
CA LEU A 95 -10.79 -0.84 10.53
C LEU A 95 -10.09 -0.19 11.73
N GLU A 96 -10.19 -0.80 12.91
CA GLU A 96 -9.48 -0.35 14.11
C GLU A 96 -7.96 -0.48 13.94
N ALA A 97 -7.48 -1.59 13.36
CA ALA A 97 -6.06 -1.78 13.08
C ALA A 97 -5.55 -0.77 12.03
N ALA A 98 -6.34 -0.49 10.99
CA ALA A 98 -6.01 0.52 9.99
C ALA A 98 -5.95 1.93 10.61
N LEU A 99 -6.93 2.28 11.43
CA LEU A 99 -7.01 3.56 12.13
C LEU A 99 -5.81 3.75 13.09
N ALA A 100 -5.44 2.71 13.83
CA ALA A 100 -4.25 2.74 14.67
C ALA A 100 -2.96 2.97 13.86
N GLY A 101 -2.83 2.33 12.69
CA GLY A 101 -1.70 2.54 11.79
C GLY A 101 -1.62 3.97 11.24
N ILE A 102 -2.76 4.58 10.91
CA ILE A 102 -2.83 5.97 10.44
C ILE A 102 -2.43 6.95 11.53
N ARG A 103 -2.95 6.77 12.75
CA ARG A 103 -2.60 7.62 13.90
C ARG A 103 -1.11 7.55 14.21
N LEU A 104 -0.53 6.35 14.19
CA LEU A 104 0.91 6.17 14.33
C LEU A 104 1.69 6.87 13.21
N ALA A 105 1.24 6.76 11.96
CA ALA A 105 1.89 7.44 10.84
C ALA A 105 1.89 8.97 11.00
N ARG A 106 0.77 9.54 11.48
CA ARG A 106 0.65 10.97 11.77
C ARG A 106 1.56 11.41 12.91
N GLU A 107 1.63 10.63 13.99
CA GLU A 107 2.55 10.89 15.09
C GLU A 107 4.00 10.89 14.61
N GLU A 108 4.43 9.88 13.86
CA GLU A 108 5.80 9.80 13.34
C GLU A 108 6.10 10.94 12.35
N LEU A 109 5.12 11.37 11.56
CA LEU A 109 5.22 12.57 10.71
C LEU A 109 5.47 13.85 11.52
N LEU A 110 4.73 14.05 12.62
CA LEU A 110 4.91 15.21 13.50
C LEU A 110 6.31 15.23 14.14
N HIS A 111 6.89 14.06 14.39
CA HIS A 111 8.26 13.91 14.91
C HIS A 111 9.34 13.95 13.82
N GLY A 112 8.97 14.16 12.55
CA GLY A 112 9.91 14.16 11.42
C GLY A 112 10.51 12.78 11.11
N GLN A 113 9.92 11.70 11.62
CA GLN A 113 10.41 10.33 11.47
C GLN A 113 9.80 9.66 10.23
N GLN A 114 10.14 10.19 9.06
CA GLN A 114 9.55 9.80 7.78
C GLN A 114 9.61 8.29 7.47
N ARG A 115 10.74 7.62 7.79
CA ARG A 115 10.86 6.16 7.62
C ARG A 115 9.86 5.38 8.47
N ARG A 116 9.62 5.85 9.70
CA ARG A 116 8.64 5.23 10.61
C ARG A 116 7.22 5.54 10.18
N ALA A 117 6.97 6.75 9.66
CA ALA A 117 5.70 7.09 9.06
C ALA A 117 5.37 6.18 7.87
N CYS A 118 6.31 5.94 6.93
CA CYS A 118 6.12 4.99 5.83
C CYS A 118 5.80 3.57 6.33
N ALA A 119 6.53 3.10 7.34
CA ALA A 119 6.28 1.78 7.93
C ALA A 119 4.88 1.68 8.56
N ALA A 120 4.43 2.73 9.24
CA ALA A 120 3.09 2.81 9.82
C ALA A 120 1.99 2.86 8.74
N VAL A 121 2.20 3.63 7.66
CA VAL A 121 1.30 3.64 6.49
C VAL A 121 1.23 2.25 5.84
N CYS A 122 2.36 1.57 5.66
CA CYS A 122 2.37 0.19 5.15
C CYS A 122 1.59 -0.77 6.07
N SER A 123 1.68 -0.60 7.40
CA SER A 123 0.89 -1.37 8.35
C SER A 123 -0.61 -1.13 8.19
N ALA A 124 -1.01 0.15 8.03
CA ALA A 124 -2.40 0.53 7.79
C ALA A 124 -2.92 -0.05 6.48
N ILE A 125 -2.15 0.03 5.40
CA ILE A 125 -2.48 -0.60 4.09
C ILE A 125 -2.70 -2.09 4.27
N ARG A 126 -1.81 -2.80 5.00
CA ARG A 126 -1.97 -4.24 5.26
C ARG A 126 -3.22 -4.55 6.08
N ALA A 127 -3.61 -3.67 7.00
CA ALA A 127 -4.85 -3.83 7.77
C ALA A 127 -6.09 -3.63 6.88
N VAL A 128 -6.09 -2.63 6.00
CA VAL A 128 -7.16 -2.38 5.01
C VAL A 128 -7.21 -3.46 3.91
N LEU A 129 -6.12 -4.18 3.67
CA LEU A 129 -6.08 -5.30 2.72
C LEU A 129 -6.32 -6.66 3.40
N ARG A 130 -6.36 -6.70 4.74
CA ARG A 130 -6.49 -7.95 5.47
C ARG A 130 -7.86 -8.55 5.20
N PRO A 131 -7.94 -9.85 4.92
CA PRO A 131 -9.20 -10.54 4.88
C PRO A 131 -9.87 -10.66 6.25
N ALA A 132 -11.15 -10.29 6.34
CA ALA A 132 -12.05 -10.48 7.48
C ALA A 132 -12.05 -11.95 7.87
N HIS A 133 -11.11 -12.33 8.74
CA HIS A 133 -11.05 -13.66 9.30
C HIS A 133 -12.19 -13.77 10.30
N GLY A 134 -13.32 -14.31 9.84
CA GLY A 134 -14.29 -14.94 10.72
C GLY A 134 -13.61 -16.10 11.47
N PRO A 135 -14.03 -16.39 12.71
CA PRO A 135 -13.51 -17.52 13.46
C PRO A 135 -14.03 -18.85 12.89
N GLU A 136 -13.57 -19.27 11.71
CA GLU A 136 -13.70 -20.65 11.22
C GLU A 136 -12.41 -21.42 11.53
N ARG A 137 -12.21 -21.69 12.82
CA ARG A 137 -11.52 -22.89 13.29
C ARG A 137 -12.40 -23.53 14.35
N ALA A 138 -13.49 -24.15 13.89
CA ALA A 138 -14.25 -25.12 14.66
C ALA A 138 -14.32 -26.42 13.87
N LEU A 139 -13.85 -27.48 14.54
CA LEU A 139 -13.95 -28.92 14.25
C LEU A 139 -12.81 -29.54 13.41
#